data_AF-A0A7Y1Z288-F1
#
_entry.id   AF-A0A7Y1Z288-F1
#
_cell.length_a   1.000
_cell.length_b   1.000
_cell.length_c   1.000
_cell.angle_alpha   90.00
_cell.angle_beta   90.00
_cell.angle_gamma   90.00
#
_symmetry.space_group_name_H-M   'P 1'
#
loop_
_entity.id
_entity.type
_entity.pdbx_description
1 polymer ?
#
loop_
_entity_poly.entity_id
_entity_poly.type
_entity_poly.pdbx_seq_one_letter_code
_entity_poly.pdbx_strand_id
1 'polypeptide(L)'
;MIRDDRAGYWRSTRRLMAAVLVLWLALGVGLNWLAADFADTVFAGYPVGYLLAALVSPLALVGLIFWFADRQDHLDRDYGMAEED
;
A
#
# COMPACT_ATOMS: atom_id res chain seq x y z
N MET A 1 -19.16 19.17 1.51
CA MET A 1 -19.74 19.51 2.82
C MET A 1 -18.74 19.07 3.87
N ILE A 2 -18.00 20.00 4.46
CA ILE A 2 -17.00 19.71 5.49
C ILE A 2 -17.72 19.20 6.74
N ARG A 3 -17.33 18.05 7.28
CA ARG A 3 -17.88 17.49 8.53
C ARG A 3 -16.90 17.70 9.68
N ASP A 4 -17.23 18.58 10.61
CA ASP A 4 -16.52 18.66 11.90
C ASP A 4 -16.96 17.50 12.81
N ASP A 5 -16.47 16.30 12.50
CA ASP A 5 -16.78 15.04 13.17
C ASP A 5 -15.51 14.25 13.44
N ARG A 6 -14.82 14.59 14.54
CA ARG A 6 -13.57 13.94 14.96
C ARG A 6 -13.71 12.43 15.18
N ALA A 7 -14.87 11.97 15.64
CA ALA A 7 -15.13 10.56 15.87
C ALA A 7 -15.28 9.79 14.55
N GLY A 8 -15.93 10.41 13.57
CA GLY A 8 -16.01 9.94 12.19
C GLY A 8 -14.63 9.87 11.53
N TYR A 9 -13.83 10.93 11.64
CA TYR A 9 -12.46 10.98 11.11
C TYR A 9 -11.63 9.80 11.62
N TRP A 10 -11.55 9.64 12.95
CA TRP A 10 -10.80 8.55 13.57
C TRP A 10 -11.27 7.15 13.14
N ARG A 11 -12.57 6.97 12.91
CA ARG A 11 -13.11 5.70 12.40
C ARG A 11 -12.65 5.45 10.96
N SER A 12 -12.67 6.47 10.12
CA SER A 12 -12.28 6.39 8.71
C SER A 12 -10.77 6.16 8.55
N THR A 13 -9.92 6.91 9.28
CA THR A 13 -8.46 6.72 9.26
C THR A 13 -8.07 5.31 9.73
N ARG A 14 -8.72 4.78 10.78
CA ARG A 14 -8.47 3.39 11.22
C ARG A 14 -8.86 2.35 10.18
N ARG A 15 -9.96 2.58 9.44
CA ARG A 15 -10.37 1.70 8.34
C ARG A 15 -9.38 1.76 7.19
N LEU A 16 -8.89 2.96 6.85
CA LEU A 16 -7.84 3.14 5.85
C LEU A 16 -6.56 2.40 6.27
N MET A 17 -6.13 2.58 7.53
CA MET A 17 -4.96 1.89 8.07
C MET A 17 -5.11 0.36 8.03
N ALA A 18 -6.28 -0.17 8.43
CA ALA A 18 -6.55 -1.60 8.34
C ALA A 18 -6.48 -2.11 6.89
N ALA A 19 -7.01 -1.35 5.92
CA ALA A 19 -6.91 -1.70 4.51
C ALA A 19 -5.45 -1.67 4.01
N VAL A 20 -4.67 -0.66 4.41
CA VAL A 20 -3.23 -0.57 4.10
C VAL A 20 -2.48 -1.76 4.67
N LEU A 21 -2.74 -2.17 5.91
CA LEU A 21 -2.07 -3.34 6.50
C LEU A 21 -2.40 -4.64 5.76
N VAL A 22 -3.64 -4.83 5.34
CA VAL A 22 -4.05 -6.00 4.55
C VAL A 22 -3.38 -5.99 3.17
N LEU A 23 -3.38 -4.84 2.48
CA LEU A 23 -2.72 -4.68 1.19
C LEU A 23 -1.20 -4.86 1.30
N TRP A 24 -0.60 -4.28 2.35
CA TRP A 24 0.81 -4.45 2.65
C TRP A 24 1.17 -5.92 2.87
N LEU A 25 0.36 -6.66 3.63
CA LEU A 25 0.58 -8.09 3.83
C LEU A 25 0.44 -8.86 2.51
N ALA A 26 -0.56 -8.54 1.68
CA ALA A 26 -0.76 -9.19 0.39
C ALA A 26 0.39 -8.91 -0.59
N LEU A 27 0.85 -7.66 -0.68
CA LEU A 27 1.95 -7.26 -1.57
C LEU A 27 3.33 -7.69 -1.06
N GLY A 28 3.52 -7.68 0.26
CA GLY A 28 4.76 -8.13 0.88
C GLY A 28 4.87 -9.65 0.89
N VAL A 29 3.90 -10.35 1.47
CA VAL A 29 3.96 -11.81 1.63
C VAL A 29 3.41 -12.54 0.40
N GLY A 30 2.24 -12.14 -0.09
CA GLY A 30 1.58 -12.83 -1.20
C GLY A 30 2.38 -12.77 -2.51
N LEU A 31 2.95 -11.60 -2.83
CA LEU A 31 3.75 -11.45 -4.04
C LEU A 31 5.07 -12.24 -3.97
N ASN A 32 5.70 -12.29 -2.79
CA ASN A 32 6.90 -13.11 -2.57
C ASN A 32 6.61 -14.60 -2.57
N TRP A 33 5.43 -15.01 -2.08
CA TRP A 33 4.99 -16.40 -2.17
C TRP A 33 4.81 -16.81 -3.65
N LEU A 34 4.13 -16.00 -4.46
CA LEU A 34 4.01 -16.26 -5.90
C LEU A 34 5.38 -16.30 -6.60
N ALA A 35 6.33 -15.47 -6.17
CA ALA A 35 7.68 -15.47 -6.72
C ALA A 35 8.41 -16.81 -6.49
N ALA A 36 8.06 -17.58 -5.45
CA ALA A 36 8.64 -18.89 -5.19
C ALA A 36 8.36 -19.89 -6.32
N ASP A 37 7.19 -19.79 -6.98
CA ASP A 37 6.83 -20.67 -8.10
C ASP A 37 7.74 -20.47 -9.33
N PHE A 38 8.45 -19.33 -9.39
CA PHE A 38 9.37 -18.98 -10.49
C PHE A 38 10.84 -19.08 -10.09
N ALA A 39 11.16 -19.70 -8.95
CA ALA A 39 12.53 -19.80 -8.45
C ALA A 39 13.42 -20.67 -9.34
N ASP A 40 12.88 -21.72 -9.98
CA ASP A 40 13.66 -22.63 -10.82
C ASP A 40 13.89 -22.10 -12.26
N THR A 41 13.20 -21.02 -12.63
CA THR A 41 13.35 -20.42 -13.96
C THR A 41 14.48 -19.39 -13.91
N VAL A 42 15.50 -19.57 -14.74
CA VAL A 42 16.66 -18.66 -14.81
C VAL A 42 16.52 -17.73 -16.00
N PHE A 43 16.63 -16.42 -15.74
CA PHE A 43 16.71 -15.39 -16.75
C PHE A 43 17.95 -14.53 -16.53
N ALA A 44 18.75 -14.34 -17.58
CA ALA A 44 20.00 -13.55 -17.53
C ALA A 44 20.96 -13.94 -16.38
N GLY A 45 20.98 -15.23 -15.99
CA GLY A 45 21.83 -15.75 -14.92
C GLY A 45 21.26 -15.67 -13.51
N TYR A 46 20.03 -15.16 -13.34
CA TYR A 46 19.36 -15.04 -12.04
C TYR A 46 18.01 -15.77 -12.03
N PRO A 47 17.57 -16.33 -10.88
CA PRO A 47 16.21 -16.81 -10.72
C PRO A 47 15.18 -15.71 -11.00
N VAL A 48 14.18 -16.00 -11.81
CA VAL A 48 13.09 -15.06 -12.12
C VAL A 48 12.32 -14.70 -10.84
N GLY A 49 12.08 -15.68 -9.97
CA GLY A 49 11.49 -15.43 -8.65
C GLY A 49 12.27 -14.40 -7.83
N TYR A 50 13.60 -14.46 -7.86
CA TYR A 50 14.45 -13.48 -7.18
C TYR A 50 14.28 -12.07 -7.77
N LEU A 51 14.25 -11.94 -9.10
CA LEU A 51 14.07 -10.64 -9.76
C LEU A 51 12.69 -10.02 -9.45
N LEU A 52 11.64 -10.85 -9.40
CA LEU A 52 10.31 -10.41 -9.00
C LEU A 52 10.28 -9.91 -7.55
N ALA A 53 10.85 -10.68 -6.63
CA ALA A 53 10.96 -10.28 -5.23
C ALA A 53 11.75 -8.97 -5.05
N ALA A 54 12.87 -8.83 -5.75
CA ALA A 54 13.78 -7.69 -5.62
C ALA A 54 13.25 -6.40 -6.27
N LEU A 55 12.49 -6.49 -7.35
CA LEU A 55 12.03 -5.32 -8.12
C LEU A 55 10.54 -5.03 -7.97
N VAL A 56 9.70 -6.05 -8.08
CA VAL A 56 8.24 -5.86 -8.11
C VAL A 56 7.70 -5.58 -6.72
N SER A 57 8.18 -6.29 -5.69
CA SER A 57 7.67 -6.09 -4.33
C SER A 57 7.94 -4.68 -3.77
N PRO A 58 9.14 -4.08 -3.91
CA PRO A 58 9.38 -2.73 -3.42
C PRO A 58 8.60 -1.68 -4.22
N LEU A 59 8.50 -1.83 -5.55
CA LEU A 59 7.73 -0.91 -6.38
C LEU A 59 6.23 -0.93 -6.01
N ALA A 60 5.68 -2.12 -5.75
CA ALA A 60 4.29 -2.25 -5.30
C ALA A 60 4.07 -1.58 -3.94
N LEU A 61 5.01 -1.74 -3.01
CA LEU A 61 4.95 -1.09 -1.69
C LEU A 61 5.06 0.44 -1.78
N VAL A 62 5.94 0.96 -2.65
CA VAL A 62 6.03 2.40 -2.93
C VAL A 62 4.71 2.93 -3.51
N GLY A 63 4.12 2.22 -4.46
CA GLY A 63 2.80 2.55 -5.00
C GLY A 63 1.71 2.59 -3.91
N LEU A 64 1.73 1.64 -2.97
CA LEU A 64 0.82 1.62 -1.83
C LEU A 64 0.99 2.85 -0.93
N ILE A 65 2.23 3.33 -0.72
CA ILE A 65 2.50 4.55 0.07
C ILE A 65 1.87 5.77 -0.61
N PHE A 66 2.10 5.96 -1.91
CA PHE A 66 1.49 7.08 -2.65
C PHE A 66 -0.04 7.02 -2.64
N TRP A 67 -0.60 5.83 -2.83
CA TRP A 67 -2.04 5.62 -2.75
C TRP A 67 -2.58 5.93 -1.35
N PHE A 68 -1.89 5.51 -0.28
CA PHE A 68 -2.28 5.84 1.07
C PHE A 68 -2.25 7.35 1.33
N ALA A 69 -1.19 8.04 0.88
CA ALA A 69 -1.06 9.49 1.04
C ALA A 69 -2.21 10.25 0.36
N ASP A 70 -2.53 9.91 -0.89
CA ASP A 70 -3.69 10.46 -1.62
C ASP A 70 -5.02 10.22 -0.89
N ARG A 71 -5.23 9.01 -0.38
CA ARG A 71 -6.45 8.68 0.36
C ARG A 71 -6.55 9.37 1.71
N GLN A 72 -5.43 9.57 2.39
CA GLN A 72 -5.38 10.26 3.66
C GLN A 72 -5.63 11.76 3.45
N ASP A 73 -5.02 12.38 2.45
CA ASP A 73 -5.25 13.78 2.06
C ASP A 73 -6.72 14.05 1.71
N HIS A 74 -7.35 13.18 0.93
CA HIS A 74 -8.81 13.26 0.67
C HIS A 74 -9.64 13.18 1.95
N LEU A 75 -9.27 12.30 2.89
CA LEU A 75 -9.96 12.18 4.17
C LEU A 75 -9.76 13.45 5.02
N ASP A 76 -8.56 14.00 5.02
CA ASP A 76 -8.24 15.22 5.75
C ASP A 76 -9.07 16.39 5.20
N ARG A 77 -9.22 16.53 3.88
CA ARG A 77 -10.11 17.54 3.26
C ARG A 77 -11.59 17.34 3.59
N ASP A 78 -12.10 16.11 3.53
CA ASP A 78 -13.51 15.80 3.83
C ASP A 78 -13.92 16.16 5.27
N TYR A 79 -12.98 16.02 6.21
CA TYR A 79 -13.18 16.29 7.63
C TYR A 79 -12.64 17.66 8.09
N GLY A 80 -12.14 18.50 7.17
CA GLY A 80 -11.62 19.84 7.49
C GLY A 80 -10.32 19.81 8.31
N MET A 81 -9.53 18.75 8.18
CA MET A 81 -8.23 18.53 8.82
C MET A 81 -7.04 18.77 7.87
N ALA A 82 -7.30 19.17 6.62
CA ALA A 82 -6.25 19.48 5.66
C ALA A 82 -5.41 20.67 6.12
N GLU A 83 -4.10 20.61 5.85
CA GLU A 83 -3.19 21.73 6.07
C GLU A 83 -3.55 22.91 5.14
N GLU A 84 -3.33 24.14 5.59
CA GLU A 84 -3.48 25.33 4.74
C GLU A 84 -2.36 25.32 3.69
N ASP A 85 -2.73 25.29 2.41
CA ASP A 85 -1.81 25.31 1.25
C ASP A 85 -0.88 26.53 1.24
#